data_AF-A0A736QML7-F1
#
_entry.id   AF-A0A736QML7-F1
#
_cell.length_a   1.000
_cell.length_b   1.000
_cell.length_c   1.000
_cell.angle_alpha   90.00
_cell.angle_beta   90.00
_cell.angle_gamma   90.00
#
_symmetry.space_group_name_H-M   'P 1'
#
loop_
_entity.id
_entity.type
_entity.pdbx_description
1 polymer ?
#
loop_
_entity_poly.entity_id
_entity_poly.type
_entity_poly.pdbx_seq_one_letter_code
_entity_poly.pdbx_strand_id
1 'polypeptide(L)'
;MSKNYTPEKREEIQRRITELVRKHGRMTLTELRRMTGLTIYSTRHYLDKAERCGDVYQAGRRGGIFPSEEAYRAWKKQAKVDTDLIWKLPDGEVRRYDRHHNVICRECRKSEYMQRVLAFYRGNFQEVLL
;
A
#
# COMPACT_ATOMS: atom_id res chain seq x y z
N MET A 1 14.55 -27.20 -4.93
CA MET A 1 13.75 -28.42 -4.68
C MET A 1 12.70 -28.11 -3.63
N SER A 2 11.41 -28.37 -3.91
CA SER A 2 10.37 -28.26 -2.87
C SER A 2 10.62 -29.32 -1.81
N LYS A 3 10.54 -28.99 -0.53
CA LYS A 3 10.55 -30.00 0.53
C LYS A 3 9.34 -30.90 0.31
N ASN A 4 9.56 -32.20 0.21
CA ASN A 4 8.49 -33.19 0.09
C ASN A 4 7.86 -33.40 1.47
N TYR A 5 6.83 -32.61 1.76
CA TYR A 5 6.03 -32.75 2.98
C TYR A 5 5.10 -33.96 2.88
N THR A 6 4.94 -34.70 3.97
CA THR A 6 3.87 -35.71 4.12
C THR A 6 2.50 -35.04 4.07
N PRO A 7 1.42 -35.75 3.71
CA PRO A 7 0.06 -35.19 3.68
C PRO A 7 -0.33 -34.47 4.97
N GLU A 8 -0.04 -35.07 6.12
CA GLU A 8 -0.37 -34.55 7.45
C GLU A 8 0.37 -33.23 7.70
N LYS A 9 1.65 -33.16 7.29
CA LYS A 9 2.45 -31.95 7.45
C LYS A 9 1.96 -30.82 6.54
N ARG A 10 1.42 -31.15 5.36
CA ARG A 10 0.82 -30.15 4.45
C ARG A 10 -0.42 -29.53 5.07
N GLU A 11 -1.26 -30.34 5.73
CA GLU A 11 -2.45 -29.85 6.43
C GLU A 11 -2.09 -29.01 7.65
N GLU A 12 -1.08 -29.41 8.43
CA GLU A 12 -0.56 -28.60 9.54
C GLU A 12 -0.06 -27.23 9.04
N ILE A 13 0.69 -27.20 7.94
CA ILE A 13 1.17 -25.95 7.35
C ILE A 13 0.00 -25.08 6.88
N GLN A 14 -0.97 -25.68 6.18
CA GLN A 14 -2.16 -24.98 5.68
C GLN A 14 -2.95 -24.34 6.83
N ARG A 15 -3.20 -25.11 7.90
CA ARG A 15 -3.90 -24.65 9.09
C ARG A 15 -3.15 -23.52 9.80
N ARG A 16 -1.83 -23.69 9.97
CA ARG A 16 -0.99 -22.66 10.60
C ARG A 16 -1.01 -21.34 9.84
N ILE A 17 -0.97 -21.36 8.50
CA ILE A 17 -1.04 -20.14 7.69
C ILE A 17 -2.38 -19.44 7.88
N THR A 18 -3.49 -20.17 7.79
CA THR A 18 -4.84 -19.60 7.91
C THR A 18 -5.11 -19.06 9.32
N GLU A 19 -4.68 -19.76 10.36
CA GLU A 19 -4.76 -19.30 11.76
C GLU A 19 -3.96 -18.01 12.00
N LEU A 20 -2.74 -17.92 11.44
CA LEU A 20 -1.92 -16.72 11.57
C LEU A 20 -2.60 -15.50 10.93
N VAL A 21 -3.12 -15.66 9.71
CA VAL A 21 -3.82 -14.57 9.02
C VAL A 21 -5.08 -14.17 9.80
N ARG A 22 -5.87 -15.14 10.30
CA ARG A 22 -7.06 -14.85 11.13
C ARG A 22 -6.70 -14.11 12.42
N LYS A 23 -5.61 -14.49 13.09
CA LYS A 23 -5.17 -13.89 14.36
C LYS A 23 -4.63 -12.47 14.19
N HIS A 24 -3.87 -12.22 13.13
CA HIS A 24 -3.19 -10.94 12.91
C HIS A 24 -3.94 -9.99 11.96
N GLY A 25 -4.97 -10.48 11.26
CA GLY A 25 -5.70 -9.71 10.25
C GLY A 25 -4.84 -9.52 8.99
N ARG A 26 -4.31 -8.33 8.76
CA ARG A 26 -3.46 -8.04 7.60
C ARG A 26 -2.05 -8.56 7.84
N MET A 27 -1.56 -9.42 6.96
CA MET A 27 -0.18 -9.88 6.96
C MET A 27 0.52 -9.66 5.62
N THR A 28 1.83 -9.48 5.67
CA THR A 28 2.70 -9.51 4.49
C THR A 28 3.28 -10.91 4.29
N LEU A 29 3.71 -11.21 3.06
CA LEU A 29 4.40 -12.47 2.74
C LEU A 29 5.67 -12.64 3.60
N THR A 30 6.38 -11.55 3.89
CA THR A 30 7.59 -11.57 4.71
C THR A 30 7.31 -11.94 6.17
N GLU A 31 6.25 -11.37 6.77
CA GLU A 31 5.84 -11.70 8.13
C GLU A 31 5.41 -13.17 8.24
N LEU A 32 4.57 -13.65 7.32
CA LEU A 32 4.16 -15.05 7.28
C LEU A 32 5.36 -16.00 7.18
N ARG A 33 6.34 -15.69 6.33
CA ARG A 33 7.58 -16.48 6.23
C ARG A 33 8.36 -16.49 7.54
N ARG A 34 8.52 -15.34 8.19
CA ARG A 34 9.24 -15.21 9.46
C ARG A 34 8.56 -16.05 10.55
N MET A 35 7.23 -16.01 10.62
CA MET A 35 6.46 -16.73 11.64
C MET A 35 6.33 -18.23 11.38
N THR A 36 6.29 -18.65 10.11
CA THR A 36 6.15 -20.07 9.75
C THR A 36 7.49 -20.77 9.54
N GLY A 37 8.58 -20.04 9.32
CA GLY A 37 9.90 -20.60 8.98
C GLY A 37 9.95 -21.20 7.56
N LEU A 38 8.95 -20.91 6.72
CA LEU A 38 8.84 -21.48 5.38
C LEU A 38 9.68 -20.71 4.35
N THR A 39 10.09 -21.44 3.30
CA THR A 39 10.69 -20.82 2.12
C THR A 39 9.66 -19.94 1.42
N ILE A 40 10.13 -18.98 0.59
CA ILE A 40 9.22 -18.13 -0.19
C ILE A 40 8.31 -18.94 -1.12
N TYR A 41 8.85 -19.99 -1.73
CA TYR A 41 8.11 -20.85 -2.67
C TYR A 41 7.02 -21.66 -1.97
N SER A 42 7.36 -22.28 -0.83
CA SER A 42 6.39 -23.03 -0.04
C SER A 42 5.27 -22.11 0.47
N THR A 43 5.63 -20.93 0.96
CA THR A 43 4.65 -19.97 1.48
C THR A 43 3.67 -19.54 0.38
N ARG A 44 4.18 -19.20 -0.82
CA ARG A 44 3.31 -18.86 -1.97
C ARG A 44 2.40 -20.02 -2.37
N HIS A 45 2.94 -21.23 -2.45
CA HIS A 45 2.14 -22.40 -2.83
C HIS A 45 0.95 -22.63 -1.89
N TYR A 46 1.16 -22.55 -0.57
CA TYR A 46 0.07 -22.73 0.40
C TYR A 46 -0.87 -21.53 0.48
N LEU A 47 -0.37 -20.31 0.22
CA LEU A 47 -1.23 -19.13 0.11
C LEU A 47 -2.17 -19.21 -1.10
N ASP A 48 -1.65 -19.61 -2.27
CA ASP A 48 -2.47 -19.80 -3.47
C ASP A 48 -3.50 -20.91 -3.25
N LYS A 49 -3.13 -21.98 -2.53
CA LYS A 49 -4.07 -23.01 -2.10
C LYS A 49 -5.14 -22.44 -1.16
N ALA A 50 -4.74 -21.69 -0.13
CA ALA A 50 -5.65 -21.07 0.84
C ALA A 50 -6.66 -20.11 0.16
N GLU A 51 -6.17 -19.30 -0.79
CA GLU A 51 -7.00 -18.36 -1.53
C GLU A 51 -8.01 -19.08 -2.43
N ARG A 52 -7.61 -20.15 -3.12
CA ARG A 52 -8.54 -20.98 -3.91
C ARG A 52 -9.61 -21.66 -3.06
N CYS A 53 -9.29 -21.99 -1.80
CA CYS A 53 -10.24 -22.54 -0.83
C CYS A 53 -11.11 -21.46 -0.17
N GLY A 54 -10.85 -20.17 -0.40
CA GLY A 54 -11.56 -19.06 0.23
C GLY A 54 -11.17 -18.80 1.70
N ASP A 55 -10.09 -19.43 2.18
CA ASP A 55 -9.64 -19.28 3.58
C ASP A 55 -8.94 -17.94 3.85
N VAL A 56 -8.40 -17.33 2.79
CA VAL A 56 -7.70 -16.04 2.81
C VAL A 56 -7.98 -15.27 1.52
N TYR A 57 -7.70 -13.98 1.54
CA TYR A 57 -7.80 -13.09 0.38
C TYR A 57 -6.46 -12.39 0.11
N GLN A 58 -5.92 -12.51 -1.10
CA GLN A 58 -4.70 -11.78 -1.50
C GLN A 58 -5.07 -10.51 -2.28
N ALA A 59 -4.81 -9.34 -1.69
CA ALA A 59 -5.10 -8.05 -2.31
C ALA A 59 -4.02 -7.59 -3.33
N GLY A 60 -3.31 -8.53 -3.94
CA GLY A 60 -2.20 -8.27 -4.87
C GLY A 60 -0.89 -7.80 -4.20
N ARG A 61 0.11 -7.46 -5.02
CA ARG A 61 1.52 -7.26 -4.61
C ARG A 61 1.74 -6.28 -3.45
N ARG A 62 0.92 -5.23 -3.33
CA ARG A 62 1.03 -4.20 -2.28
C ARG A 62 -0.12 -4.24 -1.26
N GLY A 63 -1.17 -5.00 -1.53
CA GLY A 63 -2.37 -5.03 -0.69
C GLY A 63 -2.18 -5.84 0.59
N GLY A 64 -1.40 -6.91 0.54
CA GLY A 64 -1.22 -7.85 1.66
C GLY A 64 -2.23 -9.00 1.63
N ILE A 65 -2.17 -9.83 2.66
CA ILE A 65 -2.95 -11.06 2.83
C ILE A 65 -3.93 -10.84 3.97
N PHE A 66 -5.19 -11.16 3.75
CA PHE A 66 -6.29 -10.89 4.68
C PHE A 66 -7.10 -12.16 4.97
N PRO A 67 -7.85 -12.22 6.09
CA PRO A 67 -8.71 -13.35 6.40
C PRO A 67 -9.88 -13.48 5.41
N SER A 68 -10.34 -12.37 4.84
CA SER A 68 -11.45 -12.32 3.89
C SER A 68 -11.38 -11.08 3.00
N GLU A 69 -12.12 -11.08 1.90
CA GLU A 69 -12.27 -9.90 1.05
C GLU A 69 -12.94 -8.73 1.81
N GLU A 70 -13.88 -9.02 2.70
CA GLU A 70 -14.53 -8.02 3.54
C GLU A 70 -13.54 -7.33 4.47
N ALA A 71 -12.63 -8.10 5.07
CA ALA A 71 -11.55 -7.55 5.90
C ALA A 71 -10.63 -6.62 5.07
N TYR A 72 -10.34 -6.97 3.82
CA TYR A 72 -9.61 -6.09 2.91
C TYR A 72 -10.41 -4.82 2.60
N ARG A 73 -11.71 -4.91 2.30
CA ARG A 73 -12.55 -3.75 2.00
C ARG A 73 -12.66 -2.81 3.20
N ALA A 74 -12.82 -3.35 4.41
CA ALA A 74 -12.82 -2.59 5.66
C ALA A 74 -11.46 -1.90 5.89
N TRP A 75 -10.35 -2.62 5.72
CA TRP A 75 -9.01 -2.06 5.80
C TRP A 75 -8.80 -0.95 4.77
N LYS A 76 -9.22 -1.15 3.52
CA LYS A 76 -9.09 -0.16 2.44
C LYS A 76 -9.91 1.10 2.72
N LYS A 77 -11.08 0.96 3.35
CA LYS A 77 -11.91 2.11 3.75
C LYS A 77 -11.22 2.93 4.85
N GLN A 78 -10.55 2.28 5.79
CA GLN A 78 -9.72 2.95 6.81
C GLN A 78 -8.44 3.54 6.22
N ALA A 79 -7.74 2.79 5.35
CA ALA A 79 -6.50 3.22 4.72
C ALA A 79 -6.68 4.37 3.71
N LYS A 80 -7.90 4.62 3.23
CA LYS A 80 -8.24 5.82 2.44
C LYS A 80 -8.18 7.12 3.26
N VAL A 81 -7.99 7.04 4.58
CA VAL A 81 -7.48 8.18 5.37
C VAL A 81 -5.99 8.27 5.05
N ASP A 82 -5.68 8.90 3.93
CA ASP A 82 -4.31 9.09 3.46
C ASP A 82 -3.61 10.10 4.38
N THR A 83 -2.90 9.60 5.39
CA THR A 83 -2.10 10.41 6.30
C THR A 83 -0.98 11.17 5.59
N ASP A 84 -0.58 10.76 4.39
CA ASP A 84 0.45 11.45 3.60
C ASP A 84 -0.12 12.63 2.81
N LEU A 85 -1.45 12.72 2.66
CA LEU A 85 -2.19 13.89 2.13
C LEU A 85 -2.58 14.91 3.22
N ILE A 86 -2.23 14.63 4.48
CA ILE A 86 -2.46 15.50 5.63
C ILE A 86 -1.19 16.32 5.86
N TRP A 87 -1.24 17.60 5.47
CA TRP A 87 -0.23 18.56 5.89
C TRP A 87 -0.58 19.09 7.27
N LYS A 88 0.39 19.14 8.17
CA LYS A 88 0.25 19.94 9.41
C LYS A 88 0.37 21.41 9.03
N LEU A 89 -0.71 22.16 9.21
CA LEU A 89 -0.69 23.61 9.08
C LEU A 89 0.03 24.23 10.31
N PRO A 90 0.52 25.49 10.21
CA PRO A 90 1.20 26.17 11.32
C PRO A 90 0.34 26.35 12.58
N ASP A 91 -0.98 26.29 12.44
CA ASP A 91 -1.98 26.32 13.52
C ASP A 91 -2.14 24.96 14.23
N GLY A 92 -1.46 23.92 13.77
CA GLY A 92 -1.51 22.57 14.34
C GLY A 92 -2.69 21.73 13.88
N GLU A 93 -3.58 22.26 13.04
CA GLU A 93 -4.72 21.50 12.53
C GLU A 93 -4.33 20.56 11.38
N VAL A 94 -4.91 19.37 11.42
CA VAL A 94 -4.75 18.29 10.46
C VAL A 94 -5.90 18.36 9.45
N ARG A 95 -5.61 18.78 8.21
CA ARG A 95 -6.61 18.91 7.14
C ARG A 95 -6.13 18.24 5.85
N ARG A 96 -7.09 17.80 5.02
CA ARG A 96 -6.82 17.25 3.69
C ARG A 96 -6.30 18.35 2.77
N TYR A 97 -5.28 18.05 1.96
CA TYR A 97 -4.77 18.98 0.95
C TYR A 97 -5.89 19.54 0.06
N ASP A 98 -6.11 20.85 0.13
CA ASP A 98 -6.99 21.59 -0.77
C ASP A 98 -6.14 22.44 -1.73
N ARG A 99 -6.26 22.12 -3.02
CA ARG A 99 -5.56 22.83 -4.10
C ARG A 99 -5.88 24.33 -4.17
N HIS A 100 -7.02 24.78 -3.62
CA HIS A 100 -7.39 26.19 -3.56
C HIS A 100 -6.64 26.95 -2.47
N HIS A 101 -6.11 26.23 -1.48
CA HIS A 101 -5.22 26.77 -0.45
C HIS A 101 -3.74 26.78 -0.87
N ASN A 102 -3.42 26.43 -2.13
CA ASN A 102 -2.12 26.75 -2.73
C ASN A 102 -2.01 28.27 -2.95
N VAL A 103 -2.04 29.03 -1.87
CA VAL A 103 -1.70 30.44 -1.87
C VAL A 103 -0.19 30.51 -1.93
N ILE A 104 0.36 30.31 -3.14
CA ILE A 104 1.73 30.72 -3.41
C ILE A 104 1.80 32.19 -2.99
N CYS A 105 2.71 32.50 -2.06
CA CYS A 105 2.85 33.85 -1.53
C CYS A 105 3.01 34.85 -2.69
N ARG A 106 2.52 36.10 -2.53
CA ARG A 106 2.52 37.07 -3.64
C ARG A 106 3.93 37.29 -4.20
N GLU A 107 4.96 37.24 -3.35
CA GLU A 107 6.37 37.31 -3.75
C GLU A 107 6.80 36.07 -4.55
N CYS A 108 6.49 34.89 -4.03
CA CYS A 108 6.77 33.60 -4.64
C CYS A 108 6.13 33.49 -6.03
N ARG A 109 4.89 33.97 -6.17
CA ARG A 109 4.15 33.97 -7.45
C ARG A 109 4.73 34.97 -8.44
N LYS A 110 5.34 36.06 -7.97
CA LYS A 110 6.03 37.06 -8.80
C LYS A 110 7.51 36.73 -9.06
N SER A 111 8.07 35.72 -8.40
CA SER A 111 9.46 35.31 -8.62
C SER A 111 9.70 34.90 -10.08
N GLU A 112 10.90 35.17 -10.57
CA GLU A 112 11.30 34.86 -11.95
C GLU A 112 11.11 33.37 -12.27
N TYR A 113 11.54 32.48 -11.36
CA TYR A 113 11.41 31.04 -11.52
C TYR A 113 9.95 30.61 -11.66
N MET A 114 9.06 31.12 -10.78
CA MET A 114 7.64 30.78 -10.84
C MET A 114 6.97 31.35 -12.09
N GLN A 115 7.37 32.53 -12.55
CA GLN A 115 6.85 33.10 -13.81
C GLN A 115 7.27 32.28 -15.02
N ARG A 116 8.50 31.74 -15.07
CA ARG A 116 8.93 30.81 -16.14
C ARG A 116 8.09 29.53 -16.15
N VAL A 117 7.85 28.93 -14.98
CA VAL A 117 6.98 27.75 -14.84
C VAL A 117 5.55 28.06 -15.29
N LEU A 118 4.99 29.19 -14.86
CA LEU A 118 3.64 29.59 -15.26
C LEU A 118 3.56 29.92 -16.77
N ALA A 119 4.60 30.49 -17.36
CA ALA A 119 4.66 30.78 -18.80
C ALA A 119 4.69 29.48 -19.63
N PHE A 120 5.45 28.47 -19.18
CA PHE A 120 5.45 27.12 -19.77
C PHE A 120 4.05 26.52 -19.79
N TYR A 121 3.34 26.49 -18.65
CA TYR A 121 1.99 25.92 -18.59
C TYR A 121 0.91 26.75 -19.33
N ARG A 122 1.16 28.04 -19.58
CA ARG A 122 0.25 28.92 -20.34
C ARG A 122 0.51 28.90 -21.85
N GLY A 123 1.55 28.20 -22.32
CA GLY A 123 1.92 28.16 -23.73
C GLY A 123 2.60 29.43 -24.26
N ASN A 124 3.05 30.33 -23.37
CA ASN A 124 3.72 31.60 -23.72
C ASN A 124 5.25 31.53 -23.57
N PHE A 125 5.82 30.33 -23.58
CA PHE A 125 7.26 30.15 -23.38
C PHE A 125 7.98 30.33 -24.72
N GLN A 126 8.72 31.42 -24.85
CA GLN A 126 9.68 31.62 -25.94
C GLN A 126 11.06 31.27 -25.41
N GLU A 127 11.62 30.17 -25.90
CA GLU A 127 12.95 29.71 -25.57
C GLU A 127 13.96 30.69 -26.19
N VAL A 128 14.61 31.52 -25.36
CA VAL A 128 15.74 32.34 -25.81
C VAL A 128 16.96 31.41 -25.85
N LEU A 129 17.19 30.80 -27.02
CA LEU A 129 18.47 30.17 -27.35
C LEU A 129 19.52 31.29 -27.48
N LEU A 130 20.45 31.31 -26.52
CA LEU A 130 21.68 32.12 -26.59
C LEU A 130 22.70 31.46 -27.51
#